data_AF-A0A671X138-F1
#
_entry.id   AF-A0A671X138-F1
#
_cell.length_a   1.000
_cell.length_b   1.000
_cell.length_c   1.000
_cell.angle_alpha   90.00
_cell.angle_beta   90.00
_cell.angle_gamma   90.00
#
_symmetry.space_group_name_H-M   'P 1'
#
loop_
_entity.id
_entity.type
_entity.pdbx_description
1 polymer ?
#
loop_
_entity_poly.entity_id
_entity_poly.type
_entity_poly.pdbx_seq_one_letter_code
_entity_poly.pdbx_strand_id
1 'polypeptide(L)'
;MSAALPEEMELIEKHEEILGRRAELLEQMESRREQLKIQRKQQQEKFKAARHRNSTLLQDLQEIEDRLRGNERPQPYLLALETRYWASVEESIPVWEHFLLGKGPHPSDGPAEPPRRAKHKPGTAKDQGRPPRPKSRTAR
;
A
#
# COMPACT_ATOMS: atom_id res chain seq x y z
N MET A 1 61.73 14.64 58.44
CA MET A 1 60.41 14.08 58.11
C MET A 1 59.33 15.14 58.33
N SER A 2 59.17 16.10 57.41
CA SER A 2 58.21 17.21 57.61
C SER A 2 57.43 17.62 56.36
N ALA A 3 57.67 16.98 55.21
CA ALA A 3 57.01 17.31 53.94
C ALA A 3 55.77 16.44 53.64
N ALA A 4 55.51 15.38 54.41
CA ALA A 4 54.44 14.41 54.13
C ALA A 4 53.03 14.92 54.50
N LEU A 5 52.90 15.78 55.52
CA LEU A 5 51.60 16.28 55.98
C LEU A 5 50.82 17.14 54.96
N PRO A 6 51.45 18.10 54.24
CA PRO A 6 50.72 18.88 53.23
C PRO A 6 50.29 18.04 52.02
N GLU A 7 51.10 17.07 51.60
CA GLU A 7 50.79 16.19 50.47
C GLU A 7 49.62 15.24 50.78
N GLU A 8 49.57 14.70 52.00
CA GLU A 8 48.43 13.90 52.49
C GLU A 8 47.14 14.71 52.55
N MET A 9 47.21 15.98 52.97
CA MET A 9 46.04 16.87 53.03
C MET A 9 45.48 17.17 51.64
N GLU A 10 46.35 17.47 50.66
CA GLU A 10 45.94 17.65 49.26
C GLU A 10 45.33 16.37 48.66
N LEU A 11 45.84 15.19 49.05
CA LEU A 11 45.31 13.92 48.60
C LEU A 11 43.90 13.66 49.14
N ILE A 12 43.66 13.99 50.42
CA ILE A 12 42.33 13.90 51.05
C ILE A 12 41.35 14.85 50.36
N GLU A 13 41.74 16.10 50.09
CA GLU A 13 40.89 17.06 49.39
C GLU A 13 40.47 16.56 48.00
N LYS A 14 41.43 16.03 47.22
CA LYS A 14 41.14 15.42 45.90
C LYS A 14 40.24 14.20 46.03
N HIS A 15 40.42 13.39 47.08
CA HIS A 15 39.58 12.23 47.32
C HIS A 15 38.12 12.62 47.58
N GLU A 16 37.90 13.61 48.45
CA GLU A 16 36.57 14.16 48.74
C GLU A 16 35.93 14.74 47.48
N GLU A 17 36.70 15.44 46.64
CA GLU A 17 36.21 15.96 45.36
C GLU A 17 35.77 14.82 44.41
N ILE A 18 36.57 13.75 44.31
CA ILE A 18 36.23 12.57 43.50
C ILE A 18 34.96 11.90 44.03
N LEU A 19 34.82 11.76 45.35
CA LEU A 19 33.64 11.19 45.97
C LEU A 19 32.39 12.05 45.70
N GLY A 20 32.51 13.38 45.82
CA GLY A 20 31.43 14.32 45.51
C GLY A 20 30.95 14.20 44.07
N ARG A 21 31.88 14.25 43.11
CA ARG A 21 31.56 14.08 41.67
C ARG A 21 30.91 12.73 41.38
N ARG A 22 31.37 11.66 42.04
CA ARG A 22 30.80 10.32 41.88
C ARG A 22 29.36 10.26 42.42
N ALA A 23 29.10 10.88 43.58
CA ALA A 23 27.77 10.93 44.17
C ALA A 23 26.78 11.67 43.25
N GLU A 24 27.18 12.84 42.74
CA GLU A 24 26.37 13.62 41.78
C GLU A 24 26.04 12.82 40.51
N LEU A 25 27.04 12.13 39.93
CA LEU A 25 26.81 11.32 38.74
C LEU A 25 25.84 10.16 39.00
N LEU A 26 25.94 9.50 40.15
CA LEU A 26 25.04 8.41 40.53
C LEU A 26 23.61 8.91 40.69
N GLU A 27 23.40 10.07 41.32
CA GLU A 27 22.08 10.69 41.45
C GLU A 27 21.47 11.05 40.08
N GLN A 28 22.28 11.60 39.16
CA GLN A 28 21.85 11.87 37.78
C GLN A 28 21.48 10.59 37.02
N MET A 29 22.25 9.52 37.21
CA MET A 29 21.94 8.23 36.58
C MET A 29 20.65 7.62 37.13
N GLU A 30 20.42 7.72 38.44
CA GLU A 30 19.21 7.21 39.08
C GLU A 30 17.97 7.97 38.64
N SER A 31 18.00 9.30 38.65
CA SER A 31 16.89 10.14 38.18
C SER A 31 16.55 9.86 36.71
N ARG A 32 17.55 9.73 35.83
CA ARG A 32 17.34 9.35 34.42
C ARG A 32 16.71 7.97 34.29
N ARG A 33 17.16 6.99 35.09
CA ARG A 33 16.60 5.63 35.10
C ARG A 33 15.12 5.66 35.49
N GLU A 34 14.76 6.45 36.51
CA GLU A 34 13.38 6.59 36.96
C GLU A 34 12.49 7.25 35.90
N GLN A 35 12.96 8.31 35.27
CA GLN A 35 12.25 8.97 34.16
C GLN A 35 11.96 7.98 33.02
N LEU A 36 12.96 7.19 32.62
CA LEU A 36 12.78 6.17 31.58
C LEU A 36 11.78 5.09 32.01
N LYS A 37 11.79 4.69 33.29
CA LYS A 37 10.83 3.73 33.83
C LYS A 37 9.41 4.27 33.77
N ILE A 38 9.20 5.55 34.12
CA ILE A 38 7.91 6.22 34.03
C ILE A 38 7.44 6.31 32.57
N GLN A 39 8.30 6.75 31.65
CA GLN A 39 7.98 6.84 30.23
C GLN A 39 7.57 5.49 29.63
N ARG A 40 8.31 4.42 29.94
CA ARG A 40 7.98 3.06 29.49
C ARG A 40 6.61 2.61 29.99
N LYS A 41 6.29 2.86 31.27
CA LYS A 41 4.96 2.56 31.82
C LYS A 41 3.87 3.34 31.09
N GLN A 42 4.06 4.63 30.89
CA GLN A 42 3.10 5.46 30.16
C GLN A 42 2.89 4.98 28.71
N GLN A 43 3.97 4.63 28.00
CA GLN A 43 3.88 4.08 26.66
C GLN A 43 3.13 2.74 26.64
N GLN A 44 3.40 1.87 27.61
CA GLN A 44 2.73 0.58 27.72
C GLN A 44 1.23 0.72 27.97
N GLU A 45 0.82 1.66 28.83
CA GLU A 45 -0.60 1.95 29.06
C GLU A 45 -1.26 2.55 27.82
N LYS A 46 -0.61 3.47 27.11
CA LYS A 46 -1.10 3.98 25.82
C LYS A 46 -1.27 2.87 24.78
N PHE A 47 -0.30 1.96 24.70
CA PHE A 47 -0.38 0.82 23.79
C PHE A 47 -1.53 -0.13 24.15
N LYS A 48 -1.72 -0.44 25.43
CA LYS A 48 -2.84 -1.27 25.90
C LYS A 48 -4.18 -0.62 25.58
N ALA A 49 -4.33 0.68 25.85
CA ALA A 49 -5.56 1.41 25.54
C ALA A 49 -5.85 1.45 24.04
N ALA A 50 -4.84 1.71 23.20
CA ALA A 50 -4.97 1.66 21.75
C ALA A 50 -5.33 0.25 21.25
N ARG A 51 -4.69 -0.78 21.79
CA ARG A 51 -5.00 -2.18 21.46
C ARG A 51 -6.44 -2.54 21.81
N HIS A 52 -6.92 -2.14 22.99
CA HIS A 52 -8.29 -2.37 23.41
C HIS A 52 -9.29 -1.67 22.48
N ARG A 53 -9.08 -0.38 22.21
CA ARG A 53 -9.90 0.38 21.25
C ARG A 53 -9.92 -0.28 19.87
N ASN A 54 -8.76 -0.68 19.36
CA ASN A 54 -8.66 -1.32 18.05
C ASN A 54 -9.38 -2.68 18.04
N SER A 55 -9.29 -3.46 19.11
CA SER A 55 -10.02 -4.74 19.18
C SER A 55 -11.54 -4.54 19.15
N THR A 56 -12.07 -3.52 19.84
CA THR A 56 -13.50 -3.19 19.80
C THR A 56 -13.91 -2.75 18.40
N LEU A 57 -13.16 -1.85 17.78
CA LEU A 57 -13.47 -1.41 16.41
C LEU A 57 -13.47 -2.56 15.40
N LEU A 58 -12.54 -3.51 15.52
CA LEU A 58 -12.50 -4.68 14.65
C LEU A 58 -13.70 -5.60 14.87
N GLN A 59 -14.16 -5.74 16.12
CA GLN A 59 -15.38 -6.50 16.42
C GLN A 59 -16.62 -5.83 15.83
N ASP A 60 -16.75 -4.51 16.00
CA ASP A 60 -17.86 -3.75 15.43
C ASP A 60 -17.88 -3.84 13.90
N LEU A 61 -16.70 -3.74 13.26
CA LEU A 61 -16.57 -3.89 11.81
C LEU A 61 -16.97 -5.30 11.35
N GLN A 62 -16.55 -6.34 12.06
CA GLN A 62 -16.93 -7.72 11.75
C GLN A 62 -18.46 -7.89 11.87
N GLU A 63 -19.08 -7.34 12.91
CA GLU A 63 -20.53 -7.42 13.08
C GLU A 63 -21.28 -6.72 11.95
N ILE A 64 -20.82 -5.53 11.54
CA ILE A 64 -21.39 -4.81 10.40
C ILE A 64 -21.20 -5.62 9.11
N GLU A 65 -20.02 -6.17 8.88
CA GLU A 65 -19.73 -7.00 7.71
C GLU A 65 -20.63 -8.23 7.67
N ASP A 66 -20.80 -8.94 8.77
CA ASP A 66 -21.66 -10.13 8.85
C ASP A 66 -23.13 -9.78 8.57
N ARG A 67 -23.60 -8.64 9.09
CA ARG A 67 -24.94 -8.10 8.78
C ARG A 67 -25.08 -7.76 7.30
N LEU A 68 -24.07 -7.16 6.68
CA LEU A 68 -24.10 -6.84 5.25
C LEU A 68 -24.06 -8.11 4.40
N ARG A 69 -23.17 -9.06 4.68
CA ARG A 69 -23.11 -10.36 4.00
C ARG A 69 -24.44 -11.12 4.02
N GLY A 70 -25.19 -11.03 5.11
CA GLY A 70 -26.54 -11.62 5.22
C GLY A 70 -27.60 -10.93 4.35
N ASN A 71 -27.42 -9.65 4.04
CA ASN A 71 -28.40 -8.80 3.33
C ASN A 71 -28.05 -8.55 1.85
N GLU A 72 -26.81 -8.80 1.42
CA GLU A 72 -26.28 -8.46 0.09
C GLU A 72 -26.52 -9.52 -1.00
N ARG A 73 -27.67 -10.21 -1.00
CA ARG A 73 -28.12 -10.84 -2.24
C ARG A 73 -28.92 -9.78 -3.01
N PRO A 74 -28.44 -9.27 -4.16
CA PRO A 74 -29.26 -8.38 -4.95
C PRO A 74 -30.54 -9.12 -5.26
N GLN A 75 -31.67 -8.48 -4.95
CA GLN A 75 -32.98 -9.09 -5.15
C GLN A 75 -33.04 -9.57 -6.61
N PRO A 76 -33.39 -10.85 -6.90
CA PRO A 76 -33.19 -11.44 -8.23
C PRO A 76 -33.75 -10.61 -9.39
N TYR A 77 -34.81 -9.84 -9.10
CA TYR A 77 -35.41 -8.87 -10.01
C TYR A 77 -34.46 -7.71 -10.39
N LEU A 78 -33.76 -7.10 -9.44
CA LEU A 78 -32.78 -6.02 -9.68
C LEU A 78 -31.62 -6.51 -10.55
N LEU A 79 -31.11 -7.71 -10.26
CA LEU A 79 -30.07 -8.38 -11.05
C LEU A 79 -30.53 -8.63 -12.49
N ALA A 80 -31.75 -9.12 -12.67
CA ALA A 80 -32.33 -9.35 -13.99
C ALA A 80 -32.54 -8.02 -14.75
N LEU A 81 -32.96 -6.97 -14.04
CA LEU A 81 -33.17 -5.64 -14.63
C LEU A 81 -31.83 -5.02 -15.08
N GLU A 82 -30.80 -5.08 -14.24
CA GLU A 82 -29.45 -4.61 -14.56
C GLU A 82 -28.87 -5.39 -15.76
N THR A 83 -29.01 -6.71 -15.77
CA THR A 83 -28.56 -7.54 -16.90
C THR A 83 -29.26 -7.14 -18.20
N ARG A 84 -30.59 -6.94 -18.17
CA ARG A 84 -31.35 -6.49 -19.34
C ARG A 84 -30.99 -5.07 -19.76
N TYR A 85 -30.72 -4.19 -18.81
CA TYR A 85 -30.29 -2.83 -19.09
C TYR A 85 -28.94 -2.82 -19.82
N TRP A 86 -27.93 -3.52 -19.31
CA TRP A 86 -26.63 -3.60 -19.96
C TRP A 86 -26.70 -4.27 -21.33
N ALA A 87 -27.52 -5.31 -21.51
CA ALA A 87 -27.77 -5.90 -22.82
C ALA A 87 -28.41 -4.89 -23.81
N SER A 88 -29.38 -4.10 -23.36
CA SER A 88 -29.99 -3.02 -24.17
C SER A 88 -29.01 -1.91 -24.52
N VAL A 89 -28.12 -1.56 -23.58
CA VAL A 89 -27.02 -0.63 -23.85
C VAL A 89 -26.13 -1.20 -24.95
N GLU A 90 -25.70 -2.46 -24.86
CA GLU A 90 -24.89 -3.12 -25.89
C GLU A 90 -25.61 -3.18 -27.26
N GLU A 91 -26.91 -3.45 -27.29
CA GLU A 91 -27.71 -3.46 -28.52
C GLU A 91 -27.87 -2.08 -29.15
N SER A 92 -27.89 -1.03 -28.32
CA SER A 92 -28.01 0.36 -28.77
C SER A 92 -26.68 1.02 -29.12
N ILE A 93 -25.55 0.32 -28.91
CA ILE A 93 -24.22 0.78 -29.33
C ILE A 93 -24.21 0.97 -30.85
N PRO A 94 -23.91 2.18 -31.35
CA PRO A 94 -23.81 2.42 -32.77
C PRO A 94 -22.70 1.58 -33.43
N VAL A 95 -22.94 1.18 -34.68
CA VAL A 95 -22.01 0.32 -35.46
C VAL A 95 -20.61 0.94 -35.59
N TRP A 96 -20.51 2.27 -35.63
CA TRP A 96 -19.23 2.98 -35.72
C TRP A 96 -18.36 2.83 -34.46
N GLU A 97 -18.93 2.52 -33.30
CA GLU A 97 -18.18 2.35 -32.06
C GLU A 97 -17.36 1.05 -32.08
N HIS A 98 -17.92 -0.01 -32.64
CA HIS A 98 -17.22 -1.28 -32.88
C HIS A 98 -16.00 -1.09 -33.81
N PHE A 99 -16.11 -0.16 -34.75
CA PHE A 99 -14.99 0.23 -35.61
C PHE A 99 -13.89 0.96 -34.82
N LEU A 100 -14.24 1.91 -33.94
CA LEU A 100 -13.25 2.60 -33.07
C LEU A 100 -12.52 1.63 -32.13
N LEU A 101 -13.19 0.56 -31.71
CA LEU A 101 -12.61 -0.52 -30.90
C LEU A 101 -11.83 -1.56 -31.72
N GLY A 102 -11.72 -1.38 -33.04
CA GLY A 102 -10.98 -2.28 -33.94
C GLY A 102 -11.65 -3.63 -34.19
N LYS A 103 -12.96 -3.74 -33.90
CA LYS A 103 -13.74 -4.99 -34.00
C LYS A 103 -14.79 -4.99 -35.12
N GLY A 104 -14.83 -3.97 -35.98
CA GLY A 104 -15.81 -3.85 -37.05
C GLY A 104 -15.27 -3.19 -38.33
N PRO A 105 -16.00 -3.31 -39.46
CA PRO A 105 -15.66 -2.67 -40.73
C PRO A 105 -15.74 -1.14 -40.64
N HIS A 106 -15.03 -0.42 -41.51
CA HIS A 106 -15.02 1.04 -41.47
C HIS A 106 -16.41 1.59 -41.79
N PRO A 107 -16.94 2.62 -41.10
CA PRO A 107 -18.24 3.22 -41.39
C PRO A 107 -18.36 3.87 -42.79
N SER A 108 -17.31 3.79 -43.61
CA SER A 108 -17.28 4.25 -45.01
C SER A 108 -17.34 3.07 -46.00
N ASP A 109 -17.24 1.83 -45.51
CA ASP A 109 -17.47 0.62 -46.30
C ASP A 109 -19.00 0.45 -46.40
N GLY A 110 -19.58 0.90 -47.51
CA GLY A 110 -20.99 0.64 -47.82
C GLY A 110 -21.31 -0.87 -47.90
N PRO A 111 -22.59 -1.27 -47.91
CA PRO A 111 -22.97 -2.68 -47.97
C PRO A 111 -22.33 -3.33 -49.20
N ALA A 112 -21.53 -4.36 -48.93
CA ALA A 112 -20.73 -5.07 -49.91
C ALA A 112 -21.55 -5.42 -51.17
N GLU A 113 -21.16 -4.85 -52.31
CA GLU A 113 -21.55 -5.40 -53.60
C GLU A 113 -21.04 -6.86 -53.70
N PRO A 114 -21.83 -7.80 -54.26
CA PRO A 114 -21.45 -9.19 -54.32
C PRO A 114 -20.27 -9.40 -55.27
N PRO A 115 -19.36 -10.35 -54.97
CA PRO A 115 -18.12 -10.49 -55.72
C PRO A 115 -18.39 -11.10 -57.10
N ARG A 116 -18.10 -10.33 -58.15
CA ARG A 116 -17.91 -10.89 -59.50
C ARG A 116 -16.69 -11.81 -59.46
N ARG A 117 -16.94 -13.11 -59.69
CA ARG A 117 -15.91 -14.16 -59.78
C ARG A 117 -14.88 -13.82 -60.85
N ALA A 118 -13.61 -13.75 -60.47
CA ALA A 118 -12.50 -13.98 -61.38
C ALA A 118 -11.38 -14.78 -60.67
N LYS A 119 -11.34 -16.07 -61.04
CA LYS A 119 -10.21 -17.02 -61.14
C LYS A 119 -8.99 -16.86 -60.21
N HIS A 120 -8.76 -17.92 -59.44
CA HIS A 120 -7.50 -18.27 -58.76
C HIS A 120 -6.25 -18.12 -59.63
N LYS A 121 -5.13 -17.71 -59.00
CA LYS A 121 -3.90 -18.51 -58.88
C LYS A 121 -3.01 -18.01 -57.70
N PRO A 122 -2.18 -18.89 -57.12
CA PRO A 122 -1.52 -18.68 -55.83
C PRO A 122 -0.10 -18.10 -56.00
N GLY A 123 0.36 -17.30 -55.04
CA GLY A 123 1.74 -16.81 -55.06
C GLY A 123 2.13 -16.01 -53.81
N THR A 124 2.83 -16.70 -52.90
CA THR A 124 3.79 -16.19 -51.90
C THR A 124 3.33 -15.17 -50.87
N ALA A 125 3.29 -15.65 -49.62
CA ALA A 125 3.00 -14.92 -48.41
C ALA A 125 4.18 -14.06 -47.92
N LYS A 126 3.78 -13.10 -47.07
CA LYS A 126 4.52 -12.34 -46.05
C LYS A 126 5.21 -11.07 -46.55
N ASP A 127 4.61 -9.94 -46.18
CA ASP A 127 5.32 -9.12 -45.20
C ASP A 127 4.36 -8.52 -44.17
N GLN A 128 4.78 -8.58 -42.90
CA GLN A 128 4.00 -8.12 -41.77
C GLN A 128 4.18 -6.62 -41.59
N GLY A 129 3.09 -5.86 -41.68
CA GLY A 129 3.03 -4.45 -41.30
C GLY A 129 3.11 -4.24 -39.79
N ARG A 130 4.10 -4.83 -39.10
CA ARG A 130 4.39 -4.50 -37.71
C ARG A 130 5.55 -3.51 -37.67
N PRO A 131 5.39 -2.35 -37.00
CA PRO A 131 6.51 -1.44 -36.82
C PRO A 131 7.60 -2.10 -35.95
N PRO A 132 8.88 -1.75 -36.16
CA PRO A 132 10.00 -2.40 -35.47
C PRO A 132 9.92 -2.15 -33.96
N ARG A 133 10.06 -3.22 -33.18
CA ARG A 133 10.13 -3.13 -31.71
C ARG A 133 11.49 -2.57 -31.26
N PRO A 134 11.51 -1.65 -30.27
CA PRO A 134 12.75 -1.20 -29.66
C PRO A 134 13.42 -2.32 -28.83
N LYS A 135 14.76 -2.34 -28.86
CA LYS A 135 15.59 -3.33 -28.15
C LYS A 135 15.56 -3.10 -26.64
N SER A 136 15.48 -4.18 -25.86
CA SER A 136 15.62 -4.14 -24.41
C SER A 136 17.06 -3.77 -24.02
N ARG A 137 17.20 -2.71 -23.22
CA ARG A 137 18.48 -2.26 -22.67
C ARG A 137 18.88 -3.21 -21.53
N THR A 138 19.98 -3.92 -21.71
CA THR A 138 20.62 -4.76 -20.67
C THR A 138 21.03 -3.90 -19.48
N ALA A 139 20.66 -4.34 -18.27
CA ALA A 139 21.12 -3.75 -17.03
C ALA A 139 22.62 -4.02 -16.83
N ARG A 140 23.35 -2.98 -16.45
CA ARG A 140 24.62 -3.04 -15.73
C ARG A 140 24.57 -1.99 -14.63
#